data_AF-A0A1N6CWK2-F1
#
_entry.id   AF-A0A1N6CWK2-F1
#
_cell.length_a   1.000
_cell.length_b   1.000
_cell.length_c   1.000
_cell.angle_alpha   90.00
_cell.angle_beta   90.00
_cell.angle_gamma   90.00
#
_symmetry.space_group_name_H-M   'P 1'
#
loop_
_entity.id
_entity.type
_entity.pdbx_description
1 polymer ?
#
loop_
_entity_poly.entity_id
_entity_poly.type
_entity_poly.pdbx_seq_one_letter_code
_entity_poly.pdbx_strand_id
1 'polypeptide(L)'
;MTTIGSNNLLAMRKAIIEQNDALQKAGKPGQGPETEKSGVTSFGTQMKEAIEQVNSLQQESAAARTDYELGRTTDIAQVMLAKQKASIGFEATLQVRNKLLSAYKDIMNMPV
;
A
#
# COMPACT_ATOMS: atom_id res chain seq x y z
N MET A 1 -45.21 30.21 -18.67
CA MET A 1 -44.16 30.01 -17.65
C MET A 1 -44.60 28.81 -16.81
N THR A 2 -43.94 27.66 -16.72
CA THR A 2 -42.63 27.19 -17.20
C THR A 2 -42.76 25.67 -17.32
N THR A 3 -42.43 25.13 -18.50
CA THR A 3 -42.48 23.71 -18.84
C THR A 3 -41.32 22.98 -18.18
N ILE A 4 -41.54 22.48 -16.97
CA ILE A 4 -40.59 21.59 -16.29
C ILE A 4 -41.02 20.16 -16.59
N GLY A 5 -40.19 19.37 -17.28
CA GLY A 5 -40.38 17.90 -17.23
C GLY A 5 -39.65 17.02 -18.22
N SER A 6 -39.53 17.36 -19.51
CA SER A 6 -39.10 16.35 -20.51
C SER A 6 -37.58 16.29 -20.75
N ASN A 7 -36.89 17.44 -20.73
CA ASN A 7 -35.45 17.48 -20.98
C ASN A 7 -34.61 17.05 -19.76
N ASN A 8 -35.10 17.30 -18.54
CA ASN A 8 -34.39 16.93 -17.32
C ASN A 8 -34.43 15.42 -17.03
N LEU A 9 -35.50 14.72 -17.44
CA LEU A 9 -35.57 13.26 -17.32
C LEU A 9 -34.60 12.55 -18.28
N LEU A 10 -34.41 13.09 -19.49
CA LEU A 10 -33.45 12.55 -20.45
C LEU A 10 -32.00 12.81 -20.02
N ALA A 11 -31.73 13.97 -19.43
CA ALA A 11 -30.43 14.30 -18.84
C ALA A 11 -30.11 13.39 -17.63
N MET A 12 -31.08 13.14 -16.76
CA MET A 12 -30.90 12.25 -15.62
C MET A 12 -30.73 10.78 -16.04
N ARG A 13 -31.47 10.31 -17.05
CA ARG A 13 -31.25 8.99 -17.65
C ARG A 13 -29.83 8.83 -18.20
N LYS A 14 -29.28 9.86 -18.84
CA LYS A 14 -27.90 9.83 -19.35
C LYS A 14 -26.87 9.75 -18.21
N ALA A 15 -27.03 10.55 -17.15
CA ALA A 15 -26.13 10.52 -16.00
C ALA A 15 -26.11 9.17 -15.28
N ILE A 16 -27.26 8.51 -15.15
CA ILE A 16 -27.35 7.18 -14.54
C ILE A 16 -26.66 6.11 -15.40
N ILE A 17 -26.76 6.21 -16.73
CA ILE A 17 -26.09 5.29 -17.66
C ILE A 17 -24.56 5.48 -17.61
N GLU A 18 -24.09 6.72 -17.54
CA GLU A 18 -22.66 7.06 -17.44
C GLU A 18 -22.04 6.60 -16.12
N GLN A 19 -22.76 6.77 -15.01
CA GLN A 19 -22.34 6.28 -13.71
C GLN A 19 -22.27 4.74 -13.68
N ASN A 20 -23.17 4.05 -14.39
CA ASN A 20 -23.16 2.60 -14.48
C ASN A 20 -22.02 2.06 -15.40
N ASP A 21 -21.67 2.75 -16.49
CA ASP A 21 -20.50 2.39 -17.33
C ASP A 21 -19.17 2.54 -16.58
N ALA A 22 -19.03 3.60 -15.77
CA ALA A 22 -17.86 3.81 -14.92
C ALA A 22 -17.71 2.71 -13.87
N LEU A 23 -18.83 2.25 -13.29
CA LEU A 23 -18.84 1.14 -12.33
C LEU A 23 -18.59 -0.22 -13.01
N GLN A 24 -19.05 -0.44 -14.25
CA GLN A 24 -18.72 -1.65 -15.01
C GLN A 24 -17.25 -1.73 -15.43
N LYS A 25 -16.59 -0.59 -15.69
CA LYS A 25 -15.14 -0.56 -15.94
C LYS A 25 -14.31 -0.87 -14.69
N ALA A 26 -14.80 -0.49 -13.51
CA ALA A 26 -14.16 -0.85 -12.24
C ALA A 26 -14.47 -2.30 -11.79
N GLY A 27 -15.55 -2.91 -12.30
CA GLY A 27 -16.03 -4.24 -11.94
C GLY A 27 -15.62 -5.39 -12.86
N LYS A 28 -14.78 -5.16 -13.88
CA LYS A 28 -14.23 -6.22 -14.73
C LYS A 28 -12.90 -6.73 -14.16
N PRO A 29 -12.83 -7.94 -13.58
CA PRO A 29 -11.57 -8.62 -13.32
C PRO A 29 -11.07 -9.20 -14.65
N GLY A 30 -10.37 -8.40 -15.45
CA GLY A 30 -9.93 -8.87 -16.76
C GLY A 30 -9.40 -7.82 -17.70
N GLN A 31 -8.48 -6.98 -17.24
CA GLN A 31 -7.47 -6.36 -18.10
C GLN A 31 -6.35 -5.86 -17.19
N GLY A 32 -5.32 -6.68 -17.06
CA GLY A 32 -4.06 -6.23 -16.47
C GLY A 32 -3.54 -5.06 -17.30
N PRO A 33 -2.97 -4.01 -16.68
CA PRO A 33 -2.27 -2.99 -17.43
C PRO A 33 -1.18 -3.67 -18.26
N GLU A 34 -1.23 -3.44 -19.57
CA GLU A 34 -0.12 -3.74 -20.45
C GLU A 34 1.15 -3.17 -19.80
N THR A 35 2.14 -4.04 -19.67
CA THR A 35 3.46 -3.73 -19.16
C THR A 35 4.14 -2.74 -20.09
N GLU A 36 3.80 -1.46 -19.95
CA GLU A 36 4.75 -0.41 -20.24
C GLU A 36 5.97 -0.67 -19.35
N LYS A 37 7.06 -1.07 -20.00
CA LYS A 37 8.41 -1.15 -19.43
C LYS A 37 8.94 0.26 -19.13
N SER A 38 8.23 1.00 -18.30
CA SER A 38 8.65 2.26 -17.73
C SER A 38 9.06 1.99 -16.29
N GLY A 39 10.32 1.56 -16.12
CA GLY A 39 11.02 1.63 -14.82
C GLY A 39 10.31 0.98 -13.63
N VAL A 40 9.65 -0.17 -13.80
CA VAL A 40 9.18 -0.96 -12.66
C VAL A 40 10.43 -1.51 -11.96
N THR A 41 10.91 -0.79 -10.95
CA THR A 41 11.85 -1.33 -9.98
C THR A 41 11.33 -2.71 -9.57
N SER A 42 12.16 -3.74 -9.74
CA SER A 42 11.69 -5.11 -9.57
C SER A 42 11.11 -5.27 -8.17
N PHE A 43 10.02 -6.01 -8.03
CA PHE A 43 9.41 -6.25 -6.71
C PHE A 43 10.44 -6.76 -5.68
N GLY A 44 11.42 -7.57 -6.13
CA GLY A 44 12.54 -8.02 -5.30
C GLY A 44 13.46 -6.89 -4.84
N THR A 45 13.67 -5.87 -5.67
CA THR A 45 14.38 -4.64 -5.30
C THR A 45 13.60 -3.85 -4.24
N GLN A 46 12.29 -3.69 -4.38
CA GLN A 46 11.46 -3.04 -3.35
C GLN A 46 11.44 -3.81 -2.04
N MET A 47 11.40 -5.14 -2.10
CA MET A 47 11.46 -5.96 -0.88
C MET A 47 12.82 -5.85 -0.21
N LYS A 48 13.91 -5.82 -0.99
CA LYS A 48 15.26 -5.59 -0.47
C LYS A 48 15.35 -4.23 0.22
N GLU A 49 14.84 -3.17 -0.41
CA GLU A 49 14.77 -1.83 0.18
C GLU A 49 13.96 -1.84 1.48
N ALA A 50 12.80 -2.51 1.53
CA ALA A 50 11.99 -2.61 2.74
C ALA A 50 12.73 -3.32 3.90
N ILE A 51 13.48 -4.37 3.60
CA ILE A 51 14.32 -5.08 4.59
C ILE A 51 15.45 -4.18 5.10
N GLU A 52 16.12 -3.46 4.19
CA GLU A 52 17.17 -2.48 4.54
C GLU A 52 16.61 -1.35 5.42
N GLN A 53 15.39 -0.89 5.12
CA GLN A 53 14.71 0.16 5.87
C GLN A 53 14.33 -0.29 7.30
N VAL A 54 13.92 -1.55 7.49
CA VAL A 54 13.72 -2.13 8.82
C VAL A 54 15.02 -2.27 9.60
N ASN A 55 16.13 -2.61 8.92
CA ASN A 55 17.45 -2.65 9.56
C ASN A 55 17.87 -1.25 10.04
N SER A 56 17.67 -0.24 9.20
CA SER A 56 17.93 1.17 9.56
C SER A 56 17.08 1.63 10.74
N LEU A 57 15.77 1.35 10.76
CA LEU A 57 14.89 1.68 11.88
C LEU A 57 15.30 1.00 13.21
N GLN A 58 15.83 -0.23 13.14
CA GLN A 58 16.38 -0.91 14.32
C GLN A 58 17.65 -0.23 14.85
N GLN A 59 18.57 0.18 13.97
CA GLN A 59 19.77 0.92 14.37
C GLN A 59 19.42 2.29 14.95
N GLU A 60 18.49 3.01 14.33
CA GLU A 60 18.00 4.31 14.81
C GLU A 60 17.35 4.18 16.20
N SER A 61 16.53 3.15 16.41
CA SER A 61 15.97 2.86 17.75
C SER A 61 17.04 2.53 18.79
N ALA A 62 18.10 1.82 18.42
CA ALA A 62 19.21 1.51 19.33
C ALA A 62 20.02 2.77 19.68
N ALA A 63 20.28 3.64 18.70
CA ALA A 63 20.94 4.92 18.90
C ALA A 63 20.10 5.85 19.80
N ALA A 64 18.80 5.99 19.52
CA ALA A 64 17.90 6.81 20.31
C ALA A 64 17.79 6.35 21.78
N ARG A 65 17.81 5.03 22.03
CA ARG A 65 17.88 4.48 23.40
C ARG A 65 19.20 4.84 24.09
N THR A 66 20.31 4.69 23.38
CA THR A 66 21.64 4.99 23.92
C THR A 66 21.78 6.47 24.25
N ASP A 67 21.30 7.37 23.39
CA ASP A 67 21.34 8.81 23.65
C ASP A 67 20.40 9.25 24.78
N TYR A 68 19.28 8.54 24.99
CA TYR A 68 18.42 8.74 26.16
C TYR A 68 19.09 8.28 27.46
N GLU A 69 19.71 7.09 27.45
CA GLU A 69 20.45 6.55 28.61
C GLU A 69 21.66 7.41 28.99
N LEU A 70 22.32 8.02 28.00
CA LEU A 70 23.44 8.96 28.18
C LEU A 70 22.98 10.38 28.57
N GLY A 71 21.66 10.64 28.67
CA GLY A 71 21.11 11.94 29.02
C GLY A 71 21.27 13.03 27.95
N ARG A 72 21.64 12.65 26.71
CA ARG A 72 21.77 13.59 25.58
C ARG A 72 20.42 14.03 25.03
N THR A 73 19.39 13.21 25.21
CA THR A 73 18.01 13.47 24.79
C THR A 73 17.06 13.27 25.98
N THR A 74 16.27 14.29 26.31
CA THR A 74 15.28 14.25 27.41
C THR A 74 13.86 13.92 26.93
N ASP A 75 13.67 13.79 25.62
CA ASP A 75 12.37 13.56 25.00
C ASP A 75 12.03 12.07 24.92
N ILE A 76 11.45 11.55 26.00
CA ILE A 76 10.92 10.18 26.08
C ILE A 76 9.80 9.91 25.06
N ALA A 77 9.07 10.94 24.61
CA ALA A 77 7.99 10.78 23.65
C ALA A 77 8.53 10.41 22.26
N GLN A 78 9.66 11.00 21.86
CA GLN A 78 10.35 10.63 20.62
C GLN A 78 10.84 9.17 20.62
N VAL A 79 11.44 8.73 21.74
CA VAL A 79 11.93 7.34 21.90
C VAL A 79 10.77 6.34 21.82
N MET A 80 9.65 6.65 22.47
CA MET A 80 8.45 5.81 22.44
C MET A 80 7.83 5.76 21.04
N LEU A 81 7.76 6.89 20.34
CA LEU A 81 7.27 6.95 18.96
C LEU A 81 8.17 6.14 18.01
N ALA A 82 9.49 6.26 18.13
CA ALA A 82 10.45 5.48 17.34
C ALA A 82 10.26 3.97 17.58
N LYS A 83 10.09 3.56 18.84
CA LYS A 83 9.79 2.16 19.19
C LYS A 83 8.48 1.67 18.57
N GLN A 84 7.43 2.48 18.59
CA GLN A 84 6.14 2.14 17.97
C GLN A 84 6.26 1.99 16.45
N LYS A 85 6.95 2.93 15.79
CA LYS A 85 7.22 2.87 14.34
C LYS A 85 7.99 1.60 13.96
N ALA A 86 9.04 1.27 14.72
CA ALA A 86 9.81 0.05 14.49
C ALA A 86 8.96 -1.22 14.66
N SER A 87 8.10 -1.29 15.68
CA SER A 87 7.22 -2.44 15.90
C SER A 87 6.20 -2.62 14.76
N ILE A 88 5.55 -1.54 14.33
CA ILE A 88 4.56 -1.57 13.24
C ILE A 88 5.24 -1.92 11.90
N GLY A 89 6.41 -1.33 11.62
CA GLY A 89 7.17 -1.62 10.40
C GLY A 89 7.66 -3.07 10.34
N PHE A 90 8.07 -3.63 11.48
CA PHE A 90 8.46 -5.03 11.56
C PHE A 90 7.28 -5.98 11.29
N GLU A 91 6.12 -5.72 11.90
CA GLU A 91 4.92 -6.53 11.70
C GLU A 91 4.42 -6.49 10.24
N ALA A 92 4.43 -5.31 9.62
CA ALA A 92 4.13 -5.13 8.20
C ALA A 92 5.09 -5.94 7.31
N THR A 93 6.39 -5.94 7.63
CA THR A 93 7.39 -6.71 6.88
C THR A 93 7.17 -8.22 7.00
N LEU A 94 6.75 -8.69 8.17
CA LEU A 94 6.39 -10.09 8.42
C LEU A 94 5.18 -10.52 7.59
N GLN A 95 4.14 -9.68 7.52
CA GLN A 95 2.97 -9.89 6.68
C GLN A 95 3.35 -9.99 5.19
N VAL A 96 4.16 -9.07 4.70
CA VAL A 96 4.66 -9.09 3.31
C VAL A 96 5.48 -10.35 3.05
N ARG A 97 6.42 -10.71 3.93
CA ARG A 97 7.21 -11.94 3.82
C ARG A 97 6.32 -13.18 3.71
N ASN A 98 5.33 -13.29 4.58
CA ASN A 98 4.43 -14.45 4.60
C ASN A 98 3.57 -14.51 3.33
N LYS A 99 3.06 -13.37 2.86
CA LYS A 99 2.26 -13.30 1.61
C LYS A 99 3.07 -13.73 0.39
N LEU A 100 4.36 -13.42 0.37
CA LEU A 100 5.26 -13.82 -0.72
C LEU A 100 5.64 -15.28 -0.69
N LEU A 101 5.87 -15.84 0.50
CA LEU A 101 6.07 -17.27 0.65
C LEU A 101 4.83 -18.06 0.19
N SER A 102 3.62 -17.55 0.51
CA SER A 102 2.38 -18.12 0.00
C SER A 102 2.28 -18.00 -1.52
N ALA A 103 2.52 -16.83 -2.10
CA ALA A 103 2.48 -16.65 -3.55
C ALA A 103 3.47 -17.55 -4.31
N TYR A 104 4.68 -17.75 -3.76
CA TYR A 104 5.66 -18.70 -4.32
C TYR A 104 5.14 -20.15 -4.25
N LYS A 105 4.58 -20.55 -3.10
CA LYS A 105 3.98 -21.88 -2.94
C LYS A 105 2.79 -22.09 -3.88
N ASP A 106 1.96 -21.08 -4.07
CA ASP A 106 0.78 -21.14 -4.95
C ASP A 106 1.19 -21.30 -6.42
N ILE A 107 2.26 -20.63 -6.87
CA ILE A 107 2.84 -20.83 -8.20
C ILE A 107 3.40 -22.26 -8.36
N MET A 108 4.07 -22.78 -7.33
CA MET A 108 4.63 -24.14 -7.34
C MET A 108 3.58 -25.24 -7.35
N ASN A 109 2.45 -25.01 -6.67
CA ASN A 109 1.35 -25.97 -6.57
C ASN A 109 0.30 -25.80 -7.68
N MET A 110 0.50 -24.84 -8.60
CA MET A 110 -0.34 -24.72 -9.77
C MET A 110 -0.07 -25.94 -10.68
N PRO A 111 -1.05 -26.82 -10.93
CA PRO A 111 -0.85 -27.90 -11.89
C PRO A 111 -0.64 -27.30 -13.27
N VAL A 112 0.44 -27.74 -13.94
CA VAL A 112 0.68 -27.45 -15.37
C VAL A 112 -0.35 -28.12 -16.25
#